data_AF-A0A4Q3U4P7-F1
#
_entry.id   AF-A0A4Q3U4P7-F1
#
_cell.length_a   1.000
_cell.length_b   1.000
_cell.length_c   1.000
_cell.angle_alpha   90.00
_cell.angle_beta   90.00
_cell.angle_gamma   90.00
#
_symmetry.space_group_name_H-M   'P 1'
#
loop_
_entity.id
_entity.type
_entity.pdbx_description
1 polymer ?
#
loop_
_entity_poly.entity_id
_entity_poly.type
_entity_poly.pdbx_seq_one_letter_code
_entity_poly.pdbx_strand_id
1 'polypeptide(L)'
;MTGWGVRFGRDRRGAVAVIAAVAGGLLCLFAAVAIDLGVLVLHTRRVQGAADLAALSAVQNLGRGEAMVRLAASDTVQANVAPDVSVTVATALGVYAPDPAKARDQRFTAGGQTPNAARVEVTSRAPLFFSRLLLGRDQVRVTRRATATASTGAPPKAMFSIGSRLARLDGGVVNQ
;
A
#
# COMPACT_ATOMS: atom_id res chain seq x y z
N MET A 1 63.19 -29.73 8.78
CA MET A 1 62.27 -28.57 8.82
C MET A 1 61.26 -28.61 7.66
N THR A 2 60.49 -29.70 7.51
CA THR A 2 59.67 -29.94 6.30
C THR A 2 58.24 -30.40 6.62
N GLY A 3 57.62 -29.86 7.68
CA GLY A 3 56.28 -30.27 8.13
C GLY A 3 55.17 -29.21 7.99
N TRP A 4 55.50 -27.96 7.65
CA TRP A 4 54.53 -26.86 7.68
C TRP A 4 53.77 -26.64 6.36
N GLY A 5 54.41 -26.80 5.20
CA GLY A 5 53.79 -26.51 3.90
C GLY A 5 52.62 -27.45 3.54
N VAL A 6 52.68 -28.72 3.95
CA VAL A 6 51.65 -29.72 3.62
C VAL A 6 50.39 -29.56 4.48
N ARG A 7 50.49 -28.96 5.67
CA ARG A 7 49.33 -28.71 6.56
C ARG A 7 48.44 -27.58 6.05
N PHE A 8 49.00 -26.57 5.40
CA PHE A 8 48.24 -25.43 4.88
C PHE A 8 47.36 -25.82 3.67
N GLY A 9 47.88 -26.66 2.76
CA GLY A 9 47.12 -27.16 1.60
C GLY A 9 46.02 -28.19 1.91
N ARG A 10 46.07 -28.82 3.10
CA ARG A 10 45.04 -29.74 3.61
C ARG A 10 44.02 -29.05 4.53
N ASP A 11 44.21 -27.78 4.87
CA ASP A 11 43.35 -27.08 5.82
C ASP A 11 42.06 -26.57 5.15
N ARG A 12 41.04 -27.44 5.14
CA ARG A 12 39.71 -27.12 4.60
C ARG A 12 38.92 -26.12 5.47
N ARG A 13 39.43 -25.72 6.65
CA ARG A 13 38.74 -24.78 7.56
C ARG A 13 38.57 -23.40 6.94
N GLY A 14 39.50 -22.97 6.06
CA GLY A 14 39.40 -21.70 5.33
C GLY A 14 38.40 -21.72 4.17
N ALA A 15 38.25 -22.86 3.48
CA ALA A 15 37.32 -22.98 2.35
C ALA A 15 35.85 -22.82 2.79
N VAL A 16 35.50 -23.37 3.97
CA VAL A 16 34.16 -23.20 4.55
C VAL A 16 33.90 -21.74 4.90
N ALA A 17 34.89 -21.01 5.43
CA ALA A 17 34.74 -19.60 5.75
C ALA A 17 34.49 -18.72 4.50
N VAL A 18 35.18 -19.00 3.39
CA VAL A 18 34.98 -18.27 2.12
C VAL A 18 33.59 -18.56 1.54
N ILE A 19 33.18 -19.83 1.47
CA ILE A 19 31.85 -20.21 0.97
C ILE A 19 30.76 -19.59 1.86
N ALA A 20 30.91 -19.62 3.18
CA ALA A 20 29.98 -19.02 4.12
C ALA A 20 29.88 -17.50 3.95
N ALA A 21 31.01 -16.80 3.75
CA ALA A 21 31.02 -15.37 3.51
C ALA A 21 30.27 -15.00 2.21
N VAL A 22 30.52 -15.72 1.12
CA VAL A 22 29.83 -15.49 -0.16
C VAL A 22 28.33 -15.80 -0.03
N ALA A 23 27.96 -16.93 0.56
CA ALA A 23 26.57 -17.31 0.77
C ALA A 23 25.83 -16.31 1.68
N GLY A 24 26.47 -15.88 2.78
CA GLY A 24 25.94 -14.86 3.68
C GLY A 24 25.71 -13.53 2.96
N GLY A 25 26.67 -13.09 2.13
CA GLY A 25 26.52 -11.87 1.31
C GLY A 25 25.33 -11.95 0.35
N LEU A 26 25.15 -13.09 -0.32
CA LEU A 26 23.98 -13.32 -1.20
C LEU A 26 22.67 -13.31 -0.41
N LEU A 27 22.62 -13.94 0.77
CA LEU A 27 21.44 -13.90 1.64
C LEU A 27 21.10 -12.47 2.07
N CYS A 28 22.09 -11.65 2.41
CA CYS A 28 21.88 -10.23 2.72
C CYS A 28 21.30 -9.46 1.53
N LEU A 29 21.76 -9.73 0.30
CA LEU A 29 21.22 -9.09 -0.91
C LEU A 29 19.75 -9.49 -1.15
N PHE A 30 19.40 -10.77 -0.99
CA PHE A 30 18.02 -11.20 -1.11
C PHE A 30 17.12 -10.61 -0.01
N ALA A 31 17.61 -10.55 1.23
CA ALA A 31 16.89 -9.93 2.34
C ALA A 31 16.63 -8.44 2.09
N ALA A 32 17.63 -7.71 1.59
CA ALA A 32 17.50 -6.31 1.20
C ALA A 32 16.36 -6.09 0.17
N VAL A 33 16.32 -6.90 -0.89
CA VAL A 33 15.25 -6.83 -1.90
C VAL A 33 13.89 -7.19 -1.30
N ALA A 34 13.84 -8.24 -0.47
CA ALA A 34 12.60 -8.67 0.17
C ALA A 34 12.01 -7.59 1.10
N ILE A 35 12.86 -6.90 1.88
CA ILE A 35 12.43 -5.82 2.77
C ILE A 35 11.84 -4.66 1.97
N ASP A 36 12.55 -4.18 0.93
CA ASP A 36 12.08 -3.06 0.13
C ASP A 36 10.77 -3.37 -0.60
N LEU A 37 10.64 -4.58 -1.15
CA LEU A 37 9.40 -5.00 -1.80
C LEU A 37 8.26 -5.11 -0.77
N GLY A 38 8.53 -5.63 0.42
CA GLY A 38 7.57 -5.71 1.52
C GLY A 38 7.07 -4.32 1.93
N VAL A 39 7.99 -3.36 2.11
CA VAL A 39 7.67 -1.96 2.40
C VAL A 39 6.83 -1.35 1.29
N LEU A 40 7.23 -1.52 0.02
CA LEU A 40 6.51 -0.97 -1.13
C LEU A 40 5.09 -1.52 -1.24
N VAL A 41 4.90 -2.83 -1.03
CA VAL A 41 3.58 -3.48 -1.07
C VAL A 41 2.71 -3.00 0.09
N LEU A 42 3.26 -2.87 1.29
CA LEU A 42 2.54 -2.33 2.45
C LEU A 42 2.12 -0.88 2.22
N HIS A 43 3.05 -0.04 1.74
CA HIS A 43 2.78 1.36 1.40
C HIS A 43 1.67 1.49 0.36
N THR A 44 1.76 0.67 -0.69
CA THR A 44 0.76 0.59 -1.75
C THR A 44 -0.64 0.28 -1.20
N ARG A 45 -0.76 -0.68 -0.28
CA ARG A 45 -2.05 -1.05 0.34
C ARG A 45 -2.59 0.06 1.22
N ARG A 46 -1.73 0.75 1.99
CA ARG A 46 -2.15 1.90 2.81
C ARG A 46 -2.67 3.04 1.94
N VAL A 47 -1.94 3.42 0.88
CA VAL A 47 -2.36 4.49 -0.05
C VAL A 47 -3.67 4.12 -0.77
N GLN A 48 -3.85 2.85 -1.15
CA GLN A 48 -5.13 2.39 -1.71
C GLN A 48 -6.28 2.51 -0.68
N GLY A 49 -6.08 2.06 0.57
CA GLY A 49 -7.09 2.19 1.61
C GLY A 49 -7.46 3.63 1.93
N ALA A 50 -6.46 4.53 1.97
CA ALA A 50 -6.68 5.97 2.12
C ALA A 50 -7.50 6.55 0.95
N ALA A 51 -7.20 6.15 -0.29
CA ALA A 51 -7.97 6.56 -1.46
C ALA A 51 -9.42 6.06 -1.41
N ASP A 52 -9.65 4.80 -1.00
CA ASP A 52 -10.98 4.21 -0.88
C ASP A 52 -11.84 4.93 0.17
N LEU A 53 -11.27 5.18 1.35
CA LEU A 53 -11.92 5.96 2.41
C LEU A 53 -12.19 7.41 1.97
N ALA A 54 -11.23 8.03 1.29
CA ALA A 54 -11.38 9.39 0.78
C ALA A 54 -12.45 9.50 -0.31
N ALA A 55 -12.61 8.49 -1.17
CA ALA A 55 -13.71 8.45 -2.13
C ALA A 55 -15.07 8.33 -1.43
N LEU A 56 -15.16 7.50 -0.39
CA LEU A 56 -16.36 7.38 0.44
C LEU A 56 -16.72 8.69 1.15
N SER A 57 -15.74 9.39 1.72
CA SER A 57 -15.98 10.68 2.39
C SER A 57 -16.30 11.80 1.39
N ALA A 58 -15.64 11.80 0.22
CA ALA A 58 -15.93 12.70 -0.89
C ALA A 58 -17.39 12.57 -1.36
N VAL A 59 -17.86 11.35 -1.58
CA VAL A 59 -19.23 11.09 -2.05
C VAL A 59 -20.30 11.57 -1.06
N GLN A 60 -20.06 11.44 0.24
CA GLN A 60 -20.99 11.91 1.27
C GLN A 60 -21.18 13.44 1.23
N ASN A 61 -20.26 14.16 0.59
CA ASN A 61 -20.28 15.62 0.47
C ASN A 61 -20.69 16.12 -0.92
N LEU A 62 -21.19 15.27 -1.83
CA LEU A 62 -21.58 15.66 -3.20
C LEU A 62 -22.53 16.86 -3.25
N GLY A 63 -23.53 16.90 -2.37
CA GLY A 63 -24.51 18.00 -2.31
C GLY A 63 -23.98 19.31 -1.71
N ARG A 64 -22.75 19.32 -1.18
CA ARG A 64 -22.11 20.50 -0.54
C ARG A 64 -21.13 21.23 -1.46
N GLY A 65 -20.97 20.77 -2.70
CA GLY A 65 -20.10 21.37 -3.70
C GLY A 65 -18.65 20.87 -3.70
N GLU A 66 -17.92 21.18 -4.78
CA GLU A 66 -16.57 20.64 -5.05
C GLU A 66 -15.53 20.98 -3.98
N ALA A 67 -15.62 22.16 -3.36
CA ALA A 67 -14.70 22.57 -2.31
C ALA A 67 -14.78 21.64 -1.08
N MET A 68 -16.00 21.32 -0.63
CA MET A 68 -16.23 20.42 0.51
C MET A 68 -15.85 18.97 0.18
N VAL A 69 -16.08 18.55 -1.06
CA VAL A 69 -15.65 17.23 -1.55
C VAL A 69 -14.12 17.11 -1.49
N ARG A 70 -13.41 18.12 -2.01
CA ARG A 70 -11.94 18.14 -2.01
C ARG A 70 -11.39 18.15 -0.59
N LEU A 71 -11.95 18.98 0.30
CA LEU A 71 -11.55 19.07 1.70
C LEU A 71 -11.76 17.73 2.43
N ALA A 72 -12.95 17.14 2.31
CA ALA A 72 -13.25 15.85 2.95
C ALA A 72 -12.30 14.74 2.46
N ALA A 73 -12.01 14.71 1.16
CA ALA A 73 -11.05 13.78 0.58
C ALA A 73 -9.64 14.00 1.12
N SER A 74 -9.14 15.25 1.13
CA SER A 74 -7.79 15.56 1.61
C SER A 74 -7.61 15.23 3.08
N ASP A 75 -8.59 15.58 3.92
CA ASP A 75 -8.52 15.33 5.37
C ASP A 75 -8.54 13.82 5.65
N THR A 76 -9.36 13.08 4.90
CA THR A 76 -9.41 11.62 5.02
C THR A 76 -8.11 10.97 4.58
N VAL A 77 -7.50 11.44 3.48
CA VAL A 77 -6.18 10.94 3.06
C VAL A 77 -5.14 11.21 4.13
N GLN A 78 -5.03 12.45 4.62
CA GLN A 78 -4.05 12.83 5.64
C GLN A 78 -4.19 12.03 6.93
N ALA A 79 -5.43 11.73 7.35
CA ALA A 79 -5.68 10.92 8.55
C ALA A 79 -5.34 9.42 8.38
N ASN A 80 -5.21 8.91 7.15
CA ASN A 80 -5.04 7.47 6.88
C ASN A 80 -3.70 7.10 6.23
N VAL A 81 -2.88 8.08 5.86
CA VAL A 81 -1.48 7.87 5.48
C VAL A 81 -0.56 8.09 6.68
N ALA A 82 0.68 7.60 6.61
CA ALA A 82 1.63 7.84 7.68
C ALA A 82 1.98 9.34 7.76
N PRO A 83 2.18 9.92 8.97
CA PRO A 83 2.34 11.37 9.15
C PRO A 83 3.52 11.99 8.40
N ASP A 84 4.56 11.20 8.13
CA ASP A 84 5.82 11.56 7.48
C ASP A 84 5.76 11.44 5.95
N VAL A 85 4.63 11.01 5.39
CA VAL A 85 4.48 10.74 3.96
C VAL A 85 3.86 11.93 3.24
N SER A 86 4.62 12.54 2.32
CA SER A 86 4.07 13.53 1.40
C SER A 86 3.08 12.88 0.42
N VAL A 87 1.89 13.49 0.30
CA VAL A 87 0.82 13.02 -0.57
C VAL A 87 0.21 14.17 -1.36
N THR A 88 -0.23 13.86 -2.58
CA THR A 88 -1.01 14.76 -3.44
C THR A 88 -2.36 14.11 -3.70
N VAL A 89 -3.43 14.87 -3.49
CA VAL A 89 -4.82 14.41 -3.66
C VAL A 89 -5.47 15.16 -4.79
N ALA A 90 -6.02 14.43 -5.75
CA ALA A 90 -6.85 14.96 -6.82
C ALA A 90 -8.26 14.38 -6.71
N THR A 91 -9.27 15.23 -6.85
CA THR A 91 -10.67 14.84 -6.82
C THR A 91 -11.35 15.15 -8.15
N ALA A 92 -12.28 14.30 -8.56
CA ALA A 92 -13.15 14.54 -9.70
C ALA A 92 -14.57 14.10 -9.37
N LEU A 93 -15.53 15.00 -9.55
CA LEU A 93 -16.95 14.66 -9.51
C LEU A 93 -17.37 14.09 -10.86
N GLY A 94 -18.36 13.21 -10.85
CA GLY A 94 -18.77 12.54 -12.07
C GLY A 94 -20.06 11.75 -11.95
N VAL A 95 -20.44 11.17 -13.09
CA VAL A 95 -21.50 10.16 -13.19
C VAL A 95 -20.86 8.79 -13.35
N TYR A 96 -21.21 7.87 -12.45
CA TYR A 96 -20.88 6.46 -12.54
C TYR A 96 -22.09 5.66 -13.00
N ALA A 97 -21.90 4.88 -14.07
CA ALA A 97 -22.89 3.95 -14.60
C ALA A 97 -22.39 2.51 -14.40
N PRO A 98 -23.07 1.67 -13.60
CA PRO A 98 -22.66 0.30 -13.30
C PRO A 98 -22.97 -0.67 -14.46
N ASP A 99 -22.50 -0.34 -15.67
CA ASP A 99 -22.70 -1.15 -16.87
C ASP A 99 -21.66 -2.29 -16.94
N PRO A 100 -22.06 -3.57 -16.82
CA PRO A 100 -21.13 -4.69 -16.88
C PRO A 100 -20.48 -4.86 -18.26
N ALA A 101 -21.08 -4.34 -19.34
CA ALA A 101 -20.51 -4.40 -20.68
C ALA A 101 -19.34 -3.42 -20.87
N LYS A 102 -19.21 -2.40 -20.01
CA LYS A 102 -18.10 -1.45 -20.03
C LYS A 102 -16.95 -1.89 -19.15
N ALA A 103 -15.72 -1.62 -19.59
CA ALA A 103 -14.53 -1.75 -18.76
C ALA A 103 -14.64 -0.86 -17.50
N ARG A 104 -14.01 -1.27 -16.39
CA ARG A 104 -14.16 -0.61 -15.08
C ARG A 104 -13.86 0.89 -15.11
N ASP A 105 -12.83 1.27 -15.85
CA ASP A 105 -12.37 2.65 -16.04
C ASP A 105 -13.32 3.51 -16.89
N GLN A 106 -14.09 2.89 -17.78
CA GLN A 106 -15.09 3.55 -18.64
C GLN A 106 -16.45 3.75 -17.95
N ARG A 107 -16.64 3.21 -16.74
CA ARG A 107 -17.89 3.33 -15.98
C ARG A 107 -18.05 4.68 -15.29
N PHE A 108 -16.98 5.45 -15.14
CA PHE A 108 -17.02 6.81 -14.59
C PHE A 108 -16.76 7.84 -15.67
N THR A 109 -17.64 8.84 -15.75
CA THR A 109 -17.46 10.03 -16.60
C THR A 109 -17.36 11.26 -15.71
N ALA A 110 -16.31 12.07 -15.89
CA ALA A 110 -16.13 13.29 -15.08
C ALA A 110 -17.16 14.37 -15.45
N GLY A 111 -17.57 15.16 -14.47
CA GLY A 111 -18.60 16.19 -14.61
C GLY A 111 -20.03 15.64 -14.65
N GLY A 112 -20.88 16.27 -15.45
CA GLY A 112 -22.31 15.99 -15.51
C GLY A 112 -23.13 16.92 -14.62
N GLN A 113 -24.39 17.15 -15.01
CA GLN A 113 -25.29 18.09 -14.34
C GLN A 113 -25.67 17.62 -12.93
N THR A 114 -25.71 16.31 -12.70
CA THR A 114 -26.05 15.68 -11.42
C THR A 114 -25.02 14.59 -11.07
N PRO A 115 -23.84 14.97 -10.55
CA PRO A 115 -22.81 14.00 -10.17
C PRO A 115 -23.34 13.02 -9.12
N ASN A 116 -23.25 11.72 -9.40
CA ASN A 116 -23.63 10.66 -8.45
C ASN A 116 -22.40 9.94 -7.89
N ALA A 117 -21.19 10.36 -8.26
CA ALA A 117 -19.95 9.70 -7.90
C ALA A 117 -18.82 10.71 -7.67
N ALA A 118 -17.89 10.32 -6.79
CA ALA A 118 -16.63 11.03 -6.60
C ALA A 118 -15.48 10.06 -6.80
N ARG A 119 -14.49 10.52 -7.55
CA ARG A 119 -13.24 9.81 -7.82
C ARG A 119 -12.10 10.54 -7.16
N VAL A 120 -11.33 9.81 -6.36
CA VAL A 120 -10.17 10.34 -5.65
C VAL A 120 -8.93 9.62 -6.14
N GLU A 121 -7.90 10.39 -6.46
CA GLU A 121 -6.58 9.90 -6.81
C GLU A 121 -5.57 10.42 -5.80
N VAL A 122 -4.81 9.49 -5.22
CA VAL A 122 -3.80 9.77 -4.21
C VAL A 122 -2.45 9.36 -4.78
N THR A 123 -1.53 10.31 -4.84
CA THR A 123 -0.14 10.06 -5.22
C THR A 123 0.76 10.28 -4.01
N SER A 124 1.63 9.30 -3.75
CA SER A 124 2.52 9.27 -2.59
C SER A 124 3.91 8.78 -3.02
N ARG A 125 4.94 9.06 -2.21
CA ARG A 125 6.30 8.53 -2.41
C ARG A 125 6.59 7.48 -1.34
N ALA A 126 6.82 6.24 -1.77
CA ALA A 126 7.23 5.14 -0.91
C ALA A 126 8.75 5.17 -0.74
N PRO A 127 9.28 5.07 0.49
CA PRO A 127 10.72 4.96 0.71
C PRO A 127 11.25 3.59 0.26
N LEU A 128 12.49 3.57 -0.21
CA LEU A 128 13.30 2.39 -0.44
C LEU A 128 14.56 2.50 0.41
N PHE A 129 14.91 1.44 1.15
CA PHE A 129 16.02 1.48 2.09
C PHE A 129 17.31 0.93 1.46
N PHE A 130 17.24 -0.25 0.86
CA PHE A 130 18.43 -0.97 0.36
C PHE A 130 18.63 -0.82 -1.14
N SER A 131 17.55 -0.58 -1.88
CA SER A 131 17.53 -0.37 -3.32
C SER A 131 18.30 0.88 -3.73
N ARG A 132 18.56 1.84 -2.82
CA ARG A 132 19.45 2.96 -3.09
C ARG A 132 20.86 2.49 -3.46
N LEU A 133 21.35 1.43 -2.80
CA LEU A 133 22.66 0.83 -3.07
C LEU A 133 22.71 0.11 -4.43
N LEU A 134 21.58 -0.42 -4.89
CA LEU A 134 21.48 -1.23 -6.11
C LEU A 134 21.05 -0.43 -7.35
N LEU A 135 20.11 0.50 -7.19
CA LEU A 135 19.36 1.20 -8.24
C LEU A 135 19.55 2.72 -8.20
N GLY A 136 20.26 3.26 -7.21
CA GLY A 136 20.51 4.70 -7.07
C GLY A 136 19.27 5.54 -6.75
N ARG A 137 18.14 4.91 -6.38
CA ARG A 137 16.88 5.58 -6.03
C ARG A 137 16.47 5.21 -4.61
N ASP A 138 16.06 6.21 -3.85
CA ASP A 138 15.60 6.07 -2.46
C ASP A 138 14.08 6.13 -2.31
N GLN A 139 13.34 6.41 -3.41
CA GLN A 139 11.88 6.53 -3.40
C GLN A 139 11.22 6.03 -4.69
N VAL A 140 9.98 5.54 -4.57
CA VAL A 140 9.10 5.18 -5.70
C VAL A 140 7.78 5.93 -5.59
N ARG A 141 7.35 6.53 -6.69
CA ARG A 141 6.02 7.17 -6.77
C ARG A 141 4.92 6.10 -6.89
N VAL A 142 3.97 6.13 -5.98
CA VAL A 142 2.79 5.26 -5.94
C VAL A 142 1.55 6.10 -6.13
N THR A 143 0.79 5.81 -7.18
CA THR A 143 -0.51 6.45 -7.44
C THR A 143 -1.63 5.42 -7.32
N ARG A 144 -2.66 5.73 -6.54
CA ARG A 144 -3.85 4.90 -6.35
C ARG A 144 -5.11 5.71 -6.54
N ARG A 145 -6.15 5.05 -7.05
CA ARG A 145 -7.38 5.69 -7.47
C ARG A 145 -8.57 4.87 -6.99
N ALA A 146 -9.54 5.57 -6.42
CA ALA A 146 -10.78 5.02 -5.94
C ALA A 146 -11.97 5.80 -6.52
N THR A 147 -13.10 5.14 -6.66
CA THR A 147 -14.36 5.77 -7.09
C THR A 147 -15.46 5.23 -6.22
N ALA A 148 -16.17 6.12 -5.56
CA ALA A 148 -17.37 5.79 -4.80
C ALA A 148 -18.58 6.42 -5.49
N THR A 149 -19.75 5.85 -5.23
CA THR A 149 -21.03 6.30 -5.78
C THR A 149 -22.00 6.55 -4.63
N ALA A 150 -22.78 7.62 -4.72
CA ALA A 150 -23.91 7.81 -3.81
C ALA A 150 -24.92 6.70 -4.06
N SER A 151 -25.27 5.94 -3.03
CA SER A 151 -26.35 4.95 -3.14
C SER A 151 -27.68 5.68 -3.15
N THR A 152 -28.14 6.09 -4.33
CA THR A 152 -29.51 6.54 -4.54
C THR A 152 -30.34 5.32 -4.92
N GLY A 153 -30.84 4.59 -3.92
CA GLY A 153 -31.93 3.62 -4.08
C GLY A 153 -31.55 2.16 -4.37
N ALA A 154 -30.27 1.77 -4.37
CA ALA A 154 -29.88 0.36 -4.46
C ALA A 154 -29.47 -0.19 -3.08
N PRO A 155 -30.00 -1.35 -2.63
CA PRO A 155 -29.54 -1.96 -1.40
C PRO A 155 -28.03 -2.29 -1.49
N PRO A 156 -27.28 -2.19 -0.37
CA PRO A 156 -25.86 -2.54 -0.33
C PRO A 156 -25.63 -3.92 -0.95
N LYS A 157 -24.79 -4.02 -1.98
CA LYS A 157 -24.70 -5.24 -2.81
C LYS A 157 -23.95 -6.42 -2.16
N ALA A 158 -23.29 -6.22 -1.02
CA ALA A 158 -22.85 -7.22 -0.05
C ALA A 158 -21.94 -6.53 0.98
N MET A 159 -22.04 -6.91 2.26
CA MET A 159 -21.00 -6.61 3.25
C MET A 159 -20.30 -7.93 3.62
N PHE A 160 -18.98 -7.95 3.50
CA PHE A 160 -18.16 -9.05 3.97
C PHE A 160 -17.24 -8.54 5.08
N SER A 161 -17.26 -9.20 6.23
CA SER A 161 -16.36 -8.91 7.36
C SER A 161 -15.37 -10.06 7.50
N ILE A 162 -14.07 -9.73 7.43
CA ILE A 162 -12.98 -10.67 7.72
C ILE A 162 -12.29 -10.16 8.98
N GLY A 163 -12.51 -10.84 10.11
CA GLY A 163 -11.78 -10.55 11.35
C GLY A 163 -10.47 -11.34 11.39
N SER A 164 -9.33 -10.66 11.58
CA SER A 164 -8.09 -11.30 12.01
C SER A 164 -8.14 -11.47 13.52
N ARG A 165 -8.71 -12.57 14.01
CA ARG A 165 -8.68 -12.91 15.43
C ARG A 165 -7.31 -13.51 15.76
N LEU A 166 -6.49 -12.77 16.49
CA LEU A 166 -5.41 -13.35 17.29
C LEU A 166 -6.09 -13.91 18.55
N ALA A 167 -6.13 -15.24 18.71
CA ALA A 167 -6.64 -16.02 19.86
C ALA A 167 -7.68 -15.34 20.79
N ARG A 168 -8.91 -15.85 20.79
CA ARG A 168 -9.94 -15.47 21.76
C ARG A 168 -9.75 -16.26 23.05
N LEU A 169 -9.49 -15.59 24.15
CA LEU A 169 -9.65 -16.15 25.49
C LEU A 169 -11.15 -16.07 25.84
N ASP A 170 -11.90 -17.13 25.53
CA ASP A 170 -13.26 -17.33 26.05
C ASP A 170 -13.13 -18.08 27.39
N GLY A 171 -13.24 -17.34 28.49
CA GLY A 171 -13.15 -17.89 29.83
C GLY A 171 -12.59 -16.86 30.80
N GLY A 172 -13.46 -15.98 31.31
CA GLY A 172 -13.11 -15.09 32.41
C GLY A 172 -12.75 -15.90 33.65
N VAL A 173 -11.45 -16.00 33.94
CA VAL A 173 -10.91 -16.50 35.21
C VAL A 173 -9.59 -15.80 35.49
N VAL A 174 -9.60 -14.48 35.70
CA VAL A 174 -8.72 -13.76 36.64
C VAL A 174 -9.35 -12.39 36.91
N ASN A 175 -10.23 -12.31 37.90
CA ASN A 175 -10.24 -11.23 38.91
C ASN A 175 -11.16 -11.71 40.05
N GLN A 176 -10.57 -12.43 41.01
CA GLN A 176 -11.11 -12.51 42.37
C GLN A 176 -10.34 -11.50 43.21
#